data_AF-A0A5C7UJB5-F1
#
_entry.id   AF-A0A5C7UJB5-F1
#
_cell.length_a   1.000
_cell.length_b   1.000
_cell.length_c   1.000
_cell.angle_alpha   90.00
_cell.angle_beta   90.00
_cell.angle_gamma   90.00
#
_symmetry.space_group_name_H-M   'P 1'
#
loop_
_entity.id
_entity.type
_entity.pdbx_description
1 polymer ?
#
loop_
_entity_poly.entity_id
_entity_poly.type
_entity_poly.pdbx_seq_one_letter_code
_entity_poly.pdbx_strand_id
1 'polypeptide(L)' 'MADTQEQPKENPKDYLGDSVYAEYDGYGIILTTNNGHGPSNTICMEPEVIEALNRFVARVTGRTGG' A
#
# COMPACT_ATOMS: atom_id res chain seq x y z
N MET A 1 -1.04 -12.18 36.12
CA MET A 1 -2.05 -12.00 35.07
C MET A 1 -1.28 -11.39 33.91
N ALA A 2 -0.95 -12.21 32.90
CA ALA A 2 -0.14 -11.75 31.77
C ALA A 2 -1.10 -11.38 30.66
N ASP A 3 -1.35 -10.08 30.51
CA ASP A 3 -1.98 -9.50 29.33
C ASP A 3 -1.13 -9.88 28.12
N THR A 4 -1.53 -10.94 27.43
CA THR A 4 -0.98 -11.29 26.13
C THR A 4 -1.48 -10.22 25.19
N GLN A 5 -0.65 -9.21 24.94
CA GLN A 5 -0.89 -8.23 23.89
C GLN A 5 -0.83 -9.01 22.58
N GLU A 6 -2.01 -9.31 22.04
CA GLU A 6 -2.19 -9.85 20.70
C GLU A 6 -1.66 -8.78 19.74
N GLN A 7 -0.40 -8.91 19.33
CA GLN A 7 0.18 -8.03 18.33
C GLN A 7 -0.65 -8.20 17.06
N PRO A 8 -1.17 -7.11 16.47
CA PRO A 8 -1.91 -7.23 15.22
C PRO A 8 -0.98 -7.90 14.22
N LYS A 9 -1.45 -9.00 13.64
CA LYS A 9 -0.75 -9.72 12.57
C LYS A 9 -0.66 -8.77 11.39
N GLU A 10 0.38 -7.93 11.35
CA GLU A 10 0.67 -7.06 10.22
C GLU A 10 0.79 -7.97 9.00
N ASN A 11 -0.02 -7.72 7.97
CA ASN A 11 0.20 -8.41 6.71
C ASN A 11 1.60 -8.04 6.21
N PRO A 12 2.30 -8.96 5.52
CA PRO A 12 3.62 -8.66 4.99
C PRO A 12 3.51 -7.47 4.03
N LYS A 13 4.21 -6.38 4.35
CA LYS A 13 4.26 -5.17 3.52
C LYS A 13 5.31 -5.35 2.45
N ASP A 14 4.92 -5.22 1.18
CA ASP A 14 5.82 -5.26 0.04
C ASP A 14 6.51 -3.91 -0.15
N TYR A 15 7.85 -3.90 -0.18
CA TYR A 15 8.62 -2.68 -0.43
C TYR A 15 8.63 -2.34 -1.92
N LEU A 16 8.12 -1.15 -2.28
CA LEU A 16 8.02 -0.69 -3.67
C LEU A 16 9.17 0.23 -4.09
N GLY A 17 10.08 0.57 -3.18
CA GLY A 17 11.14 1.57 -3.40
C GLY A 17 10.80 2.94 -2.79
N ASP A 18 11.79 3.81 -2.66
CA ASP A 18 11.63 5.20 -2.18
C ASP A 18 10.88 5.33 -0.85
N SER A 19 11.15 4.41 0.08
CA SER A 19 10.45 4.29 1.37
C SER A 19 8.93 4.10 1.27
N VAL A 20 8.43 3.61 0.13
CA VAL A 20 7.04 3.24 -0.12
C VAL A 20 6.86 1.74 0.12
N TYR A 21 5.78 1.39 0.81
CA TYR A 21 5.38 0.02 1.11
C TYR A 21 3.91 -0.17 0.72
N ALA A 22 3.56 -1.39 0.29
CA ALA A 22 2.20 -1.78 -0.05
C ALA A 22 1.73 -2.97 0.77
N GLU A 23 0.47 -2.98 1.14
CA GLU A 23 -0.18 -4.07 1.87
C GLU A 23 -1.55 -4.33 1.23
N TYR A 24 -1.95 -5.59 1.08
CA TYR A 24 -3.32 -5.94 0.71
C TYR A 24 -4.10 -6.31 1.97
N ASP A 25 -5.20 -5.61 2.25
CA ASP A 25 -5.99 -5.81 3.47
C ASP A 25 -7.13 -6.85 3.30
N GLY A 26 -7.23 -7.47 2.13
CA GLY A 26 -8.32 -8.37 1.76
C GLY A 26 -9.43 -7.72 0.93
N TYR A 27 -9.39 -6.40 0.74
CA TYR A 27 -10.32 -5.65 -0.09
C TYR A 27 -9.59 -4.69 -1.04
N GLY A 28 -8.67 -3.88 -0.52
CA GLY A 28 -7.91 -2.88 -1.24
C GLY A 28 -6.41 -2.92 -0.94
N ILE A 29 -5.67 -1.99 -1.55
CA ILE A 29 -4.23 -1.83 -1.33
C ILE A 29 -3.98 -0.63 -0.43
N ILE A 30 -3.26 -0.82 0.65
CA ILE A 30 -2.79 0.22 1.55
C ILE A 30 -1.35 0.55 1.19
N LEU A 31 -1.08 1.78 0.78
CA LEU A 31 0.27 2.30 0.62
C LEU A 31 0.68 3.06 1.87
N THR A 32 1.87 2.79 2.37
CA THR A 32 2.47 3.56 3.47
C THR A 32 3.82 4.10 3.05
N THR A 33 4.15 5.33 3.46
CA THR A 33 5.49 5.91 3.29
C THR A 33 6.16 6.03 4.65
N ASN A 34 7.47 5.75 4.74
CA ASN A 34 8.22 5.88 5.98
C ASN A 34 9.33 6.93 5.82
N ASN A 35 9.37 7.92 6.71
CA ASN A 35 10.42 8.94 6.72
C ASN A 35 11.54 8.68 7.75
N GLY A 36 11.64 7.45 8.28
CA GLY A 36 12.59 7.06 9.31
C GLY A 36 12.08 7.21 10.75
N HIS A 37 10.91 7.80 10.96
CA HIS A 37 10.25 7.90 12.28
C HIS A 37 8.92 7.12 12.37
N GLY A 38 8.55 6.38 11.32
CA GLY A 38 7.30 5.63 11.22
C GLY A 38 6.51 5.96 9.95
N PRO A 39 5.36 5.31 9.72
CA PRO A 39 4.51 5.61 8.58
C PRO A 39 4.04 7.07 8.66
N SER A 40 4.53 7.89 7.73
CA SER A 40 4.26 9.33 7.67
C SER A 40 2.95 9.61 6.93
N ASN A 41 2.62 8.76 5.96
CA ASN A 41 1.38 8.83 5.21
C ASN A 41 0.86 7.41 4.95
N THR A 42 -0.46 7.29 4.96
CA THR A 42 -1.19 6.07 4.60
C THR A 42 -2.22 6.43 3.54
N ILE A 43 -2.23 5.71 2.43
CA ILE A 43 -3.20 5.85 1.34
C ILE A 43 -3.89 4.51 1.17
N CYS A 44 -5.20 4.46 1.40
CA CYS A 44 -6.00 3.27 1.12
C CYS A 44 -6.59 3.39 -0.29
N MET A 45 -6.35 2.40 -1.13
CA MET A 45 -6.84 2.34 -2.50
C MET A 45 -7.81 1.19 -2.65
N GLU A 46 -9.08 1.53 -2.83
CA GLU A 46 -10.12 0.59 -3.21
C GLU A 46 -9.94 0.11 -4.66
N PRO A 47 -10.58 -1.00 -5.07
CA PRO A 47 -10.48 -1.53 -6.43
C PRO A 47 -10.70 -0.49 -7.54
N GLU A 48 -11.71 0.37 -7.40
CA GLU A 48 -12.02 1.43 -8.38
C GLU A 48 -10.91 2.48 -8.50
N VAL A 49 -10.23 2.79 -7.39
CA VAL A 49 -9.10 3.73 -7.36
C VAL A 49 -7.88 3.11 -8.04
N ILE A 50 -7.63 1.82 -7.82
CA ILE A 50 -6.55 1.07 -8.49
C ILE A 50 -6.78 1.06 -10.00
N GLU A 51 -8.00 0.82 -10.46
CA GLU A 51 -8.34 0.90 -11.88
C GLU A 51 -8.10 2.30 -12.46
N ALA A 52 -8.50 3.34 -11.73
CA ALA A 52 -8.26 4.72 -12.15
C ALA A 52 -6.76 5.06 -12.21
N LEU A 53 -5.97 4.59 -11.23
CA LEU A 53 -4.53 4.74 -11.19
C LEU A 53 -3.87 4.03 -12.37
N ASN A 54 -4.28 2.80 -12.68
CA ASN A 54 -3.78 2.05 -13.83
C ASN A 54 -4.06 2.77 -15.15
N ARG A 55 -5.29 3.31 -15.33
CA ARG A 55 -5.62 4.15 -16.49
C ARG A 55 -4.75 5.40 -16.56
N PHE A 56 -4.50 6.05 -15.42
CA PHE A 56 -3.62 7.20 -15.33
C PHE A 56 -2.18 6.86 -15.73
N VAL A 57 -1.61 5.79 -15.16
CA VAL A 57 -0.25 5.32 -15.45
C VAL A 57 -0.10 4.97 -16.92
N ALA A 58 -1.05 4.24 -17.51
CA ALA A 58 -1.04 3.90 -18.94
C ALA A 58 -1.05 5.17 -19.81
N ARG A 59 -1.90 6.15 -19.46
CA ARG A 59 -2.02 7.43 -20.18
C ARG A 59 -0.74 8.27 -20.11
N VAL A 60 -0.07 8.33 -18.95
CA VAL A 60 1.10 9.22 -18.76
C VAL A 60 2.44 8.59 -19.09
N THR A 61 2.56 7.26 -19.00
CA THR A 61 3.83 6.56 -19.27
C THR A 61 3.87 5.92 -20.67
N GLY A 62 2.75 5.87 -21.38
CA GLY A 62 2.64 5.17 -22.66
C GLY A 62 2.77 3.64 -22.54
N ARG A 63 2.87 3.09 -21.33
CA ARG A 63 2.77 1.65 -21.08
C ARG A 63 1.31 1.22 -21.18
N THR A 64 0.87 0.91 -22.40
CA THR A 64 -0.28 0.01 -22.57
C THR A 64 0.12 -1.37 -22.08
N GLY A 65 -0.56 -1.87 -21.06
CA GLY A 65 -0.33 -3.22 -20.53
C GLY A 65 -0.34 -4.25 -21.65
N GLY A 66 0.69 -5.11 -21.68
CA GLY A 66 0.77 -6.26 -22.57
C GLY A 66 -0.07 -7.42 -22.07
#